data_AF-A0A5J5LIG7-F1
#
_entry.id   AF-A0A5J5LIG7-F1
#
_cell.length_a   1.000
_cell.length_b   1.000
_cell.length_c   1.000
_cell.angle_alpha   90.00
_cell.angle_beta   90.00
_cell.angle_gamma   90.00
#
_symmetry.space_group_name_H-M   'P 1'
#
loop_
_entity.id
_entity.type
_entity.pdbx_description
1 polymer ?
#
loop_
_entity_poly.entity_id
_entity_poly.type
_entity_poly.pdbx_seq_one_letter_code
_entity_poly.pdbx_strand_id
1 'polypeptide(L)'
;MLDQFRKRVRAAARRLRRVERRELQDFRRWAEVTENLVHLSMLVFVPLAIVLVTTLANAVPQLSFLLFPPLAAGSYTLFVDPTSKYSDPKRFVAGLTIGAVCGLGALAVSNSYLTAPGGQFGVSALGAGLAVFATGVVTWPLDIEEPSSYSTALLALLVEPSQRAAFVVSIFLASSLVAALFVVWREEFYEQRATYLYESMSGDDHVLVPMRGDSAGQTAMLGARLAAAHEAGKVVLLDMVSDSDAATTQQSLMRDTIQMDIRSENGSGSPSARTRPVADGGNPANASVSPDQTDLEAEVDWLETHADRIETRTGVSCQVVVASDDGSPAQTTLQTAAETNCDLIVAPYESRHGALTSYLQRLFRSESDIVVHRSRSDRTRWKQVIVPVRSVSDVAHNMVDFATRLAGRSGRVAVATCIGSRGDRRRAEEMLADLIEPYEGAFETRVPRTDIQTFLTDTAPQYDLVMIGASRDRSKASRFISPPTFERLEDVETDVAIVDRGRA
;
A
#
# COMPACT_ATOMS: atom_id res chain seq x y z
N MET A 1 27.61 36.09 32.72
CA MET A 1 26.15 35.80 32.56
C MET A 1 25.79 35.30 31.16
N LEU A 2 26.30 35.90 30.08
CA LEU A 2 26.03 35.48 28.68
C LEU A 2 26.46 34.05 28.33
N ASP A 3 27.55 33.53 28.92
CA ASP A 3 28.02 32.16 28.64
C ASP A 3 27.19 31.06 29.30
N GLN A 4 26.58 31.32 30.46
CA GLN A 4 25.63 30.39 31.08
C GLN A 4 24.32 30.33 30.28
N PHE A 5 23.89 31.45 29.71
CA PHE A 5 22.71 31.52 28.85
C PHE A 5 22.94 30.75 27.53
N ARG A 6 24.11 30.92 26.89
CA ARG A 6 24.49 30.16 25.68
C ARG A 6 24.59 28.65 25.93
N LYS A 7 25.07 28.22 27.10
CA LYS A 7 25.11 26.79 27.47
C LYS A 7 23.70 26.21 27.71
N ARG A 8 22.80 26.96 28.35
CA ARG A 8 21.40 26.55 28.55
C ARG A 8 20.61 26.51 27.24
N VAL A 9 20.81 27.46 26.34
CA VAL A 9 20.18 27.49 25.01
C VAL A 9 20.68 26.33 24.14
N ARG A 10 21.98 26.01 24.16
CA ARG A 10 22.50 24.84 23.43
C ARG A 10 22.02 23.50 24.01
N ALA A 11 21.83 23.41 25.33
CA ALA A 11 21.27 22.23 25.97
C ALA A 11 19.76 22.07 25.68
N ALA A 12 19.01 23.17 25.66
CA ALA A 12 17.61 23.21 25.26
C ALA A 12 17.44 22.89 23.76
N ALA A 13 18.26 23.47 22.88
CA ALA A 13 18.24 23.18 21.43
C ALA A 13 18.60 21.73 21.10
N ARG A 14 19.50 21.09 21.87
CA ARG A 14 19.80 19.66 21.73
C ARG A 14 18.67 18.75 22.23
N ARG A 15 17.88 19.19 23.23
CA ARG A 15 16.67 18.49 23.66
C ARG A 15 15.51 18.69 22.68
N LEU A 16 15.35 19.88 22.12
CA LEU A 16 14.34 20.19 21.11
C LEU A 16 14.58 19.41 19.82
N ARG A 17 15.83 19.34 19.32
CA ARG A 17 16.17 18.55 18.12
C ARG A 17 15.94 17.03 18.25
N ARG A 18 15.89 16.49 19.48
CA ARG A 18 15.55 15.07 19.72
C ARG A 18 14.05 14.83 19.80
N VAL A 19 13.28 15.84 20.21
CA VAL A 19 11.82 15.79 20.22
C VAL A 19 11.30 16.01 18.79
N GLU A 20 11.88 16.97 18.06
CA GLU A 20 11.54 17.32 16.69
C GLU A 20 11.74 16.14 15.72
N ARG A 21 12.80 15.32 15.86
CA ARG A 21 12.97 14.12 14.99
C ARG A 21 11.97 13.01 15.28
N ARG A 22 11.52 12.84 16.53
CA ARG A 22 10.48 11.86 16.87
C ARG A 22 9.10 12.36 16.46
N GLU A 23 8.82 13.63 16.69
CA GLU A 23 7.55 14.26 16.30
C GLU A 23 7.42 14.40 14.78
N LEU A 24 8.50 14.65 14.05
CA LEU A 24 8.49 14.61 12.58
C LEU A 24 8.28 13.19 12.04
N GLN A 25 8.80 12.16 12.71
CA GLN A 25 8.54 10.76 12.33
C GLN A 25 7.10 10.35 12.64
N ASP A 26 6.57 10.76 13.79
CA ASP A 26 5.18 10.52 14.16
C ASP A 26 4.21 11.35 13.29
N PHE A 27 4.58 12.57 12.91
CA PHE A 27 3.83 13.41 11.97
C PHE A 27 3.91 12.88 10.53
N ARG A 28 5.06 12.37 10.11
CA ARG A 28 5.22 11.73 8.79
C ARG A 28 4.38 10.45 8.73
N ARG A 29 4.42 9.60 9.76
CA ARG A 29 3.56 8.43 9.90
C ARG A 29 2.07 8.77 10.00
N TRP A 30 1.73 9.88 10.64
CA TRP A 30 0.37 10.39 10.70
C TRP A 30 -0.09 10.93 9.33
N ALA A 31 0.78 11.62 8.59
CA ALA A 31 0.52 12.12 7.25
C ALA A 31 0.54 11.00 6.19
N GLU A 32 1.20 9.88 6.45
CA GLU A 32 1.19 8.67 5.62
C GLU A 32 -0.18 7.97 5.61
N VAL A 33 -1.04 8.24 6.61
CA VAL A 33 -2.44 7.84 6.54
C VAL A 33 -3.13 8.67 5.45
N THR A 34 -3.59 7.97 4.41
CA THR A 34 -4.21 8.52 3.19
C THR A 34 -5.22 9.63 3.48
N GLU A 35 -6.08 9.43 4.48
CA GLU A 35 -7.10 10.40 4.91
C GLU A 35 -6.50 11.74 5.38
N ASN A 36 -5.37 11.71 6.07
CA ASN A 36 -4.70 12.90 6.59
C ASN A 36 -3.92 13.65 5.51
N LEU A 37 -3.32 12.95 4.54
CA LEU A 37 -2.67 13.60 3.39
C LEU A 37 -3.70 14.36 2.54
N VAL A 38 -4.87 13.74 2.29
CA VAL A 38 -5.96 14.37 1.54
C VAL A 38 -6.42 15.64 2.25
N HIS A 39 -6.67 15.57 3.56
CA HIS A 39 -7.03 16.75 4.36
C HIS A 39 -5.94 17.84 4.36
N LEU A 40 -4.66 17.46 4.47
CA LEU A 40 -3.55 18.42 4.48
C LEU A 40 -3.39 19.09 3.10
N SER A 41 -3.50 18.32 2.03
CA SER A 41 -3.44 18.85 0.67
C SER A 41 -4.61 19.81 0.41
N MET A 42 -5.82 19.47 0.85
CA MET A 42 -6.99 20.33 0.76
C MET A 42 -6.77 21.67 1.47
N LEU A 43 -6.17 21.67 2.67
CA LEU A 43 -5.84 22.90 3.41
C LEU A 43 -4.88 23.82 2.66
N VAL A 44 -4.21 23.34 1.62
CA VAL A 44 -3.34 24.13 0.74
C VAL A 44 -4.07 24.47 -0.56
N PHE A 45 -4.63 23.48 -1.25
CA PHE A 45 -5.22 23.65 -2.59
C PHE A 45 -6.51 24.48 -2.56
N VAL A 46 -7.40 24.29 -1.58
CA VAL A 46 -8.65 25.06 -1.51
C VAL A 46 -8.38 26.55 -1.27
N PRO A 47 -7.56 26.97 -0.29
CA PRO A 47 -7.21 28.38 -0.14
C PRO A 47 -6.49 28.95 -1.38
N LEU A 48 -5.59 28.19 -2.00
CA LEU A 48 -4.87 28.63 -3.20
C LEU A 48 -5.82 28.82 -4.40
N ALA A 49 -6.79 27.93 -4.57
CA ALA A 49 -7.87 28.06 -5.55
C ALA A 49 -8.67 29.34 -5.33
N ILE A 50 -9.07 29.61 -4.08
CA ILE A 50 -9.82 30.82 -3.74
C ILE A 50 -8.98 32.07 -3.96
N VAL A 51 -7.69 32.07 -3.59
CA VAL A 51 -6.77 33.19 -3.87
C VAL A 51 -6.67 33.43 -5.37
N LEU A 52 -6.49 32.37 -6.18
CA LEU A 52 -6.40 32.45 -7.64
C LEU A 52 -7.68 33.02 -8.27
N VAL A 53 -8.85 32.52 -7.86
CA VAL A 53 -10.14 33.03 -8.35
C VAL A 53 -10.33 34.49 -7.94
N THR A 54 -9.92 34.85 -6.72
CA THR A 54 -10.03 36.23 -6.20
C THR A 54 -9.12 37.20 -6.94
N THR A 55 -7.87 36.81 -7.23
CA THR A 55 -6.95 37.65 -7.99
C THR A 55 -7.44 37.85 -9.41
N LEU A 56 -7.98 36.80 -10.05
CA LEU A 56 -8.58 36.90 -11.38
C LEU A 56 -9.83 37.79 -11.37
N ALA A 57 -10.70 37.64 -10.37
CA ALA A 57 -11.90 38.45 -10.19
C ALA A 57 -11.57 39.94 -10.02
N ASN A 58 -10.54 40.27 -9.25
CA ASN A 58 -10.10 41.67 -9.08
C ASN A 58 -9.41 42.25 -10.32
N ALA A 59 -8.79 41.42 -11.15
CA ALA A 59 -8.15 41.85 -12.38
C ALA A 59 -9.14 42.20 -13.51
N VAL A 60 -10.37 41.66 -13.45
CA VAL A 60 -11.40 41.87 -14.46
C VAL A 60 -12.60 42.57 -13.82
N PRO A 61 -12.83 43.88 -14.08
CA PRO A 61 -13.90 44.68 -13.46
C PRO A 61 -15.33 44.15 -13.65
N GLN A 62 -15.50 43.17 -14.53
CA GLN A 62 -16.78 42.52 -14.87
C GLN A 62 -17.05 41.26 -14.03
N LEU A 63 -16.07 40.76 -13.27
CA LEU A 63 -16.23 39.59 -12.39
C LEU A 63 -16.78 40.02 -11.04
N SER A 64 -17.95 39.50 -10.65
CA SER A 64 -18.65 39.92 -9.43
C SER A 64 -18.03 39.32 -8.16
N PHE A 65 -17.92 40.11 -7.08
CA PHE A 65 -17.51 39.62 -5.75
C PHE A 65 -18.53 38.65 -5.12
N LEU A 66 -19.77 38.58 -5.63
CA LEU A 66 -20.82 37.71 -5.06
C LEU A 66 -20.56 36.21 -5.28
N LEU A 67 -19.50 35.83 -5.99
CA LEU A 67 -19.20 34.45 -6.36
C LEU A 67 -18.62 33.61 -5.22
N PHE A 68 -18.02 34.25 -4.21
CA PHE A 68 -17.17 33.56 -3.23
C PHE A 68 -17.90 32.56 -2.33
N PRO A 69 -19.08 32.84 -1.77
CA PRO A 69 -19.74 31.88 -0.87
C PRO A 69 -20.10 30.53 -1.51
N PRO A 70 -20.78 30.46 -2.67
CA PRO A 70 -21.12 29.17 -3.30
C PRO A 70 -19.89 28.48 -3.89
N LEU A 71 -18.91 29.23 -4.42
CA LEU A 71 -17.66 28.66 -4.90
C LEU A 71 -16.87 28.03 -3.75
N ALA A 72 -16.69 28.73 -2.62
CA ALA A 72 -15.96 28.19 -1.49
C ALA A 72 -16.62 26.93 -0.91
N ALA A 73 -17.95 26.95 -0.76
CA ALA A 73 -18.70 25.79 -0.30
C ALA A 73 -18.58 24.59 -1.26
N GLY A 74 -18.70 24.82 -2.57
CA GLY A 74 -18.60 23.76 -3.56
C GLY A 74 -17.17 23.25 -3.81
N SER A 75 -16.17 24.13 -3.75
CA SER A 75 -14.75 23.74 -3.70
C SER A 75 -14.47 22.88 -2.48
N TYR A 76 -15.05 23.21 -1.33
CA TYR A 76 -14.86 22.39 -0.13
C TYR A 76 -15.42 20.98 -0.34
N THR A 77 -16.65 20.82 -0.83
CA THR A 77 -17.24 19.49 -1.09
C THR A 77 -16.43 18.68 -2.10
N LEU A 78 -15.96 19.29 -3.19
CA LEU A 78 -15.14 18.60 -4.19
C LEU A 78 -13.87 17.98 -3.58
N PHE A 79 -13.19 18.70 -2.70
CA PHE A 79 -11.88 18.29 -2.18
C PHE A 79 -11.94 17.47 -0.88
N VAL A 80 -13.00 17.56 -0.06
CA VAL A 80 -13.11 16.76 1.18
C VAL A 80 -13.28 15.28 0.88
N ASP A 81 -14.17 14.98 -0.07
CA ASP A 81 -14.59 13.61 -0.35
C ASP A 81 -14.61 13.40 -1.87
N PRO A 82 -13.44 13.33 -2.53
CA PRO A 82 -13.31 13.34 -3.99
C PRO A 82 -13.91 12.11 -4.68
N THR A 83 -14.14 11.03 -3.93
CA THR A 83 -14.79 9.80 -4.40
C THR A 83 -16.30 9.83 -4.19
N SER A 84 -16.81 10.80 -3.43
CA SER A 84 -18.25 10.96 -3.24
C SER A 84 -18.97 11.23 -4.56
N LYS A 85 -20.23 10.79 -4.62
CA LYS A 85 -21.14 11.13 -5.73
C LYS A 85 -21.44 12.62 -5.86
N TYR A 86 -21.13 13.42 -4.84
CA TYR A 86 -21.30 14.88 -4.83
C TYR A 86 -20.03 15.61 -5.30
N SER A 87 -18.96 14.88 -5.59
CA SER A 87 -17.67 15.44 -6.04
C SER A 87 -17.47 15.29 -7.54
N ASP A 88 -18.54 15.53 -8.31
CA ASP A 88 -18.50 15.52 -9.77
C ASP A 88 -18.25 16.96 -10.28
N PRO A 89 -17.10 17.23 -10.94
CA PRO A 89 -16.75 18.56 -11.42
C PRO A 89 -17.77 19.09 -12.45
N LYS A 90 -18.41 18.21 -13.23
CA LYS A 90 -19.43 18.61 -14.21
C LYS A 90 -20.72 19.01 -13.51
N ARG A 91 -21.15 18.26 -12.49
CA ARG A 91 -22.33 18.60 -11.68
C ARG A 91 -22.11 19.90 -10.93
N PHE A 92 -20.91 20.12 -10.40
CA PHE A 92 -20.55 21.38 -9.75
C PHE A 92 -20.72 22.58 -10.70
N VAL A 93 -20.07 22.57 -11.87
CA VAL A 93 -20.16 23.69 -12.84
C VAL A 93 -21.58 23.89 -13.34
N ALA A 94 -22.26 22.79 -13.70
CA ALA A 94 -23.63 22.85 -14.18
C ALA A 94 -24.60 23.37 -13.11
N GLY A 95 -24.46 22.91 -11.86
CA GLY A 95 -25.30 23.28 -10.74
C GLY A 95 -25.23 24.76 -10.42
N LEU A 96 -24.02 25.33 -10.34
CA LEU A 96 -23.86 26.76 -10.11
C LEU A 96 -24.41 27.59 -11.28
N THR A 97 -24.15 27.17 -12.52
CA THR A 97 -24.63 27.88 -13.72
C THR A 97 -26.16 27.85 -13.82
N ILE A 98 -26.78 26.70 -13.57
CA ILE A 98 -28.25 26.53 -13.51
C ILE A 98 -28.82 27.39 -12.39
N GLY A 99 -28.21 27.37 -11.20
CA GLY A 99 -28.61 28.21 -10.08
C GLY A 99 -28.63 29.70 -10.47
N ALA A 100 -27.57 30.18 -11.12
CA ALA A 100 -27.48 31.56 -11.59
C ALA A 100 -28.61 31.94 -12.55
N VAL A 101 -28.87 31.10 -13.55
CA VAL A 101 -29.92 31.32 -14.56
C VAL A 101 -31.31 31.27 -13.92
N CYS A 102 -31.56 30.31 -13.03
CA CYS A 102 -32.82 30.18 -12.31
C CYS A 102 -33.09 31.40 -11.42
N GLY A 103 -32.08 31.88 -10.70
CA GLY A 103 -32.19 33.09 -9.87
C GLY A 103 -32.49 34.34 -10.68
N LEU A 104 -31.84 34.53 -11.84
CA LEU A 104 -32.16 35.64 -12.75
C LEU A 104 -33.57 35.53 -13.35
N GLY A 105 -34.00 34.32 -13.71
CA GLY A 105 -35.36 34.04 -14.17
C GLY A 105 -36.40 34.36 -13.10
N ALA A 106 -36.17 33.92 -11.86
CA ALA A 106 -37.01 34.21 -10.71
C ALA A 106 -37.09 35.72 -10.40
N LEU A 107 -35.96 36.44 -10.52
CA LEU A 107 -35.92 37.89 -10.39
C LEU A 107 -36.77 38.58 -11.47
N ALA A 108 -36.66 38.13 -12.72
CA ALA A 108 -37.44 38.69 -13.84
C ALA A 108 -38.95 38.48 -13.64
N VAL A 109 -39.34 37.28 -13.19
CA VAL A 109 -40.74 36.95 -12.88
C VAL A 109 -41.22 37.73 -11.65
N SER A 110 -40.44 37.81 -10.57
CA SER A 110 -40.87 38.55 -9.36
C SER A 110 -41.08 40.03 -9.66
N ASN A 111 -40.22 40.65 -10.48
CA ASN A 111 -40.30 42.07 -10.80
C ASN A 111 -41.48 42.42 -11.73
N SER A 112 -42.08 41.45 -12.41
CA SER A 112 -43.31 41.70 -13.19
C SER A 112 -44.56 41.77 -12.33
N TYR A 113 -44.55 41.18 -11.12
CA TYR A 113 -45.69 41.15 -10.20
C TYR A 113 -45.56 42.08 -8.99
N LEU A 114 -44.33 42.36 -8.55
CA LEU A 114 -44.05 43.16 -7.35
C LEU A 114 -42.98 44.21 -7.64
N THR A 115 -43.15 45.42 -7.09
CA THR A 115 -42.11 46.44 -7.10
C THR A 115 -40.90 45.96 -6.31
N ALA A 116 -39.70 46.10 -6.88
CA ALA A 116 -38.46 45.72 -6.21
C ALA A 116 -38.33 46.44 -4.85
N PRO A 117 -37.93 45.73 -3.77
CA PRO A 117 -37.72 46.35 -2.46
C PRO A 117 -36.66 47.46 -2.56
N GLY A 118 -36.86 48.57 -1.85
CA GLY A 118 -35.88 49.66 -1.80
C GLY A 118 -34.67 49.28 -0.93
N GLY A 119 -33.46 49.52 -1.44
CA GLY A 119 -32.20 49.31 -0.72
C GLY A 119 -31.22 48.37 -1.44
N GLN A 120 -29.92 48.57 -1.22
CA GLN A 120 -28.84 47.86 -1.92
C GLN A 120 -28.86 46.33 -1.74
N PHE A 121 -29.53 45.82 -0.69
CA PHE A 121 -29.67 44.39 -0.39
C PHE A 121 -31.14 43.95 -0.24
N GLY A 122 -32.08 44.68 -0.85
CA GLY A 122 -33.50 44.37 -0.79
C GLY A 122 -33.88 43.18 -1.67
N VAL A 123 -34.24 42.05 -1.07
CA VAL A 123 -34.70 40.83 -1.78
C VAL A 123 -36.19 40.61 -1.55
N SER A 124 -36.97 40.39 -2.61
CA SER A 124 -38.39 40.06 -2.48
C SER A 124 -38.57 38.62 -1.98
N ALA A 125 -39.48 38.39 -1.04
CA ALA A 125 -39.78 37.04 -0.54
C ALA A 125 -40.26 36.12 -1.67
N LEU A 126 -41.05 36.66 -2.61
CA LEU A 126 -41.49 35.94 -3.81
C LEU A 126 -40.31 35.56 -4.71
N GLY A 127 -39.36 36.48 -4.95
CA GLY A 127 -38.17 36.21 -5.77
C GLY A 127 -37.27 35.14 -5.15
N ALA A 128 -37.07 35.19 -3.84
CA ALA A 128 -36.32 34.16 -3.11
C ALA A 128 -37.00 32.78 -3.20
N GLY A 129 -38.32 32.73 -2.99
CA GLY A 129 -39.10 31.50 -3.12
C GLY A 129 -39.06 30.92 -4.53
N LEU A 130 -39.26 31.76 -5.55
CA LEU A 130 -39.19 31.37 -6.96
C LEU A 130 -37.79 30.92 -7.37
N ALA A 131 -36.73 31.55 -6.86
CA ALA A 131 -35.35 31.17 -7.16
C ALA A 131 -35.05 29.76 -6.65
N VAL A 132 -35.34 29.48 -5.38
CA VAL A 132 -35.14 28.15 -4.78
C VAL A 132 -36.01 27.10 -5.47
N PHE A 133 -37.28 27.41 -5.73
CA PHE A 133 -38.20 26.50 -6.41
C PHE A 133 -37.74 26.18 -7.84
N ALA A 134 -37.41 27.20 -8.63
CA ALA A 134 -36.95 27.01 -10.01
C ALA A 134 -35.65 26.21 -10.06
N THR A 135 -34.70 26.49 -9.16
CA THR A 135 -33.47 25.70 -9.06
C THR A 135 -33.76 24.24 -8.80
N GLY A 136 -34.58 23.91 -7.79
CA GLY A 136 -34.94 22.52 -7.50
C GLY A 136 -35.66 21.82 -8.65
N VAL A 137 -36.60 22.49 -9.30
CA VAL A 137 -37.34 21.92 -10.45
C VAL A 137 -36.42 21.63 -11.64
N VAL A 138 -35.41 22.47 -11.89
CA VAL A 138 -34.49 22.29 -13.02
C VAL A 138 -33.38 21.30 -12.70
N THR A 139 -32.84 21.30 -11.48
CA THR A 139 -31.73 20.40 -11.10
C THR A 139 -32.18 18.97 -10.83
N TRP A 140 -33.41 18.77 -10.34
CA TRP A 140 -33.97 17.45 -10.04
C TRP A 140 -33.95 16.46 -11.22
N PRO A 141 -34.51 16.78 -12.41
CA PRO A 141 -34.51 15.85 -13.55
C PRO A 141 -33.11 15.61 -14.13
N LEU A 142 -32.12 16.43 -13.77
CA LEU A 142 -30.76 16.35 -14.27
C LEU A 142 -29.81 15.60 -13.31
N ASP A 143 -30.27 15.24 -12.11
CA ASP A 143 -29.44 14.67 -11.03
C ASP A 143 -28.26 15.59 -10.62
N ILE A 144 -28.51 16.91 -10.60
CA ILE A 144 -27.52 17.97 -10.28
C ILE A 144 -27.90 18.70 -8.98
N GLU A 145 -28.33 17.94 -7.96
CA GLU A 145 -28.76 18.52 -6.69
C GLU A 145 -27.58 18.93 -5.80
N GLU A 146 -26.98 20.06 -6.12
CA GLU A 146 -25.89 20.66 -5.35
C GLU A 146 -26.39 21.74 -4.38
N PRO A 147 -26.06 21.71 -3.07
CA PRO A 147 -26.44 22.77 -2.14
C PRO A 147 -25.97 24.17 -2.57
N SER A 148 -24.82 24.25 -3.22
CA SER A 148 -24.23 25.49 -3.75
C SER A 148 -25.06 26.11 -4.90
N SER A 149 -25.87 25.32 -5.62
CA SER A 149 -26.75 25.81 -6.68
C SER A 149 -27.83 26.75 -6.13
N TYR A 150 -28.45 26.39 -5.00
CA TYR A 150 -29.47 27.19 -4.33
C TYR A 150 -28.90 28.51 -3.78
N SER A 151 -27.70 28.45 -3.18
CA SER A 151 -27.00 29.67 -2.73
C SER A 151 -26.72 30.61 -3.90
N THR A 152 -26.34 30.05 -5.06
CA THR A 152 -26.05 30.82 -6.27
C THR A 152 -27.31 31.49 -6.83
N ALA A 153 -28.44 30.78 -6.81
CA ALA A 153 -29.73 31.33 -7.25
C ALA A 153 -30.20 32.51 -6.38
N LEU A 154 -29.98 32.44 -5.06
CA LEU A 154 -30.29 33.55 -4.15
C LEU A 154 -29.40 34.77 -4.38
N LEU A 155 -28.11 34.56 -4.65
CA LEU A 155 -27.18 35.65 -4.95
C LEU A 155 -27.51 36.38 -6.25
N ALA A 156 -28.07 35.68 -7.24
CA ALA A 156 -28.53 36.28 -8.49
C ALA A 156 -29.59 37.38 -8.27
N LEU A 157 -30.33 37.33 -7.16
CA LEU A 157 -31.36 38.32 -6.81
C LEU A 157 -30.75 39.69 -6.43
N LEU A 158 -29.48 39.71 -6.05
CA LEU A 158 -28.73 40.92 -5.68
C LEU A 158 -28.00 41.57 -6.86
N VAL A 159 -28.07 40.97 -8.06
CA VAL A 159 -27.31 41.40 -9.23
C VAL A 159 -27.99 42.55 -9.94
N GLU A 160 -27.24 43.63 -10.15
CA GLU A 160 -27.71 44.80 -10.91
C GLU A 160 -28.08 44.43 -12.36
N PRO A 161 -29.08 45.08 -12.96
CA PRO A 161 -29.53 44.77 -14.32
C PRO A 161 -28.42 44.77 -15.38
N SER A 162 -27.47 45.69 -15.28
CA SER A 162 -26.33 45.83 -16.21
C SER A 162 -25.30 44.70 -16.09
N GLN A 163 -25.29 43.96 -14.98
CA GLN A 163 -24.28 42.96 -14.65
C GLN A 163 -24.80 41.52 -14.74
N ARG A 164 -26.09 41.30 -15.07
CA ARG A 164 -26.71 39.95 -15.07
C ARG A 164 -26.01 38.95 -15.99
N ALA A 165 -25.69 39.35 -17.22
CA ALA A 165 -24.98 38.49 -18.16
C ALA A 165 -23.54 38.22 -17.68
N ALA A 166 -22.86 39.25 -17.18
CA ALA A 166 -21.52 39.13 -16.64
C ALA A 166 -21.50 38.18 -15.43
N PHE A 167 -22.52 38.21 -14.56
CA PHE A 167 -22.65 37.33 -13.40
C PHE A 167 -22.70 35.84 -13.79
N VAL A 168 -23.55 35.44 -14.74
CA VAL A 168 -23.65 34.03 -15.18
C VAL A 168 -22.34 33.56 -15.81
N VAL A 169 -21.75 34.40 -16.68
CA VAL A 169 -20.45 34.09 -17.31
C VAL A 169 -19.35 33.97 -16.26
N SER A 170 -19.35 34.84 -15.25
CA SER A 170 -18.38 34.80 -14.15
C SER A 170 -18.50 33.52 -13.33
N ILE A 171 -19.73 33.08 -13.02
CA ILE A 171 -19.99 31.82 -12.33
C ILE A 171 -19.46 30.65 -13.13
N PHE A 172 -19.80 30.60 -14.42
CA PHE A 172 -19.37 29.54 -15.31
C PHE A 172 -17.83 29.46 -15.38
N LEU A 173 -17.16 30.59 -15.60
CA LEU A 173 -15.70 30.64 -15.70
C LEU A 173 -15.02 30.29 -14.37
N ALA A 174 -15.49 30.84 -13.25
CA ALA A 174 -14.88 30.61 -11.94
C ALA A 174 -15.10 29.16 -11.47
N SER A 175 -16.31 28.61 -11.64
CA SER A 175 -16.58 27.20 -11.32
C SER A 175 -15.81 26.27 -12.24
N SER A 176 -15.67 26.57 -13.54
CA SER A 176 -14.86 25.79 -14.47
C SER A 176 -13.38 25.79 -14.09
N LEU A 177 -12.85 26.94 -13.65
CA LEU A 177 -11.46 27.03 -13.18
C LEU A 177 -11.21 26.17 -11.94
N VAL A 178 -12.11 26.23 -10.96
CA VAL A 178 -12.06 25.38 -9.76
C VAL A 178 -12.16 23.91 -10.14
N ALA A 179 -13.10 23.55 -11.02
CA ALA A 179 -13.29 22.18 -11.50
C ALA A 179 -12.04 21.66 -12.24
N ALA A 180 -11.40 22.49 -13.06
CA ALA A 180 -10.15 22.12 -13.74
C ALA A 180 -9.00 21.92 -12.73
N LEU A 181 -8.86 22.81 -11.76
CA LEU A 181 -7.85 22.66 -10.69
C LEU A 181 -8.11 21.39 -9.87
N PHE A 182 -9.37 21.07 -9.58
CA PHE A 182 -9.75 19.84 -8.90
C PHE A 182 -9.40 18.60 -9.73
N VAL A 183 -9.67 18.59 -11.04
CA VAL A 183 -9.32 17.47 -11.92
C VAL A 183 -7.80 17.28 -11.96
N VAL A 184 -7.04 18.36 -12.16
CA VAL A 184 -5.56 18.29 -12.15
C VAL A 184 -5.04 17.78 -10.81
N TRP A 185 -5.56 18.30 -9.70
CA TRP A 185 -5.18 17.82 -8.37
C TRP A 185 -5.57 16.34 -8.18
N ARG A 186 -6.74 15.94 -8.65
CA ARG A 186 -7.24 14.58 -8.52
C ARG A 186 -6.35 13.61 -9.29
N GLU A 187 -6.08 13.87 -10.57
CA GLU A 187 -5.27 13.00 -11.41
C GLU A 187 -3.80 12.96 -10.95
N GLU A 188 -3.18 14.13 -10.74
CA GLU A 188 -1.74 14.20 -10.46
C GLU A 188 -1.38 13.89 -9.00
N PHE A 189 -2.29 14.14 -8.05
CA PHE A 189 -1.98 14.01 -6.62
C PHE A 189 -2.83 12.96 -5.91
N TYR A 190 -4.16 12.97 -6.11
CA TYR A 190 -5.06 12.06 -5.40
C TYR A 190 -5.02 10.63 -5.96
N GLU A 191 -5.03 10.45 -7.29
CA GLU A 191 -4.98 9.14 -7.92
C GLU A 191 -3.56 8.55 -7.82
N GLN A 192 -2.53 9.40 -7.96
CA GLN A 192 -1.14 9.00 -7.79
C GLN A 192 -0.68 8.89 -6.32
N ARG A 193 -1.58 9.07 -5.34
CA ARG A 193 -1.25 9.07 -3.90
C ARG A 193 -0.55 7.78 -3.46
N ALA A 194 -0.89 6.66 -4.08
CA ALA A 194 -0.28 5.38 -3.75
C ALA A 194 1.21 5.35 -4.13
N THR A 195 1.62 6.01 -5.21
CA THR A 195 3.02 6.10 -5.62
C THR A 195 3.83 7.05 -4.72
N TYR A 196 3.23 8.15 -4.25
CA TYR A 196 3.92 9.14 -3.41
C TYR A 196 3.98 8.76 -1.93
N LEU A 197 2.95 8.11 -1.41
CA LEU A 197 2.91 7.63 -0.01
C LEU A 197 3.56 6.26 0.14
N TYR A 198 3.39 5.40 -0.86
CA TYR A 198 3.91 4.05 -0.84
C TYR A 198 5.04 3.88 -1.87
N GLU A 199 5.95 4.86 -1.95
CA GLU A 199 7.20 4.78 -2.74
C GLU A 199 8.04 3.53 -2.39
N SER A 200 7.68 2.83 -1.33
CA SER A 200 8.27 1.56 -0.90
C SER A 200 7.48 0.29 -1.29
N MET A 201 6.41 0.41 -2.07
CA MET A 201 5.67 -0.70 -2.73
C MET A 201 6.25 -1.07 -4.10
N SER A 202 7.20 -0.26 -4.57
CA SER A 202 8.00 -0.46 -5.78
C SER A 202 9.41 -0.93 -5.40
N GLY A 203 9.50 -1.87 -4.47
CA GLY A 203 10.70 -2.69 -4.38
C GLY A 203 10.93 -3.42 -5.70
N ASP A 204 12.16 -3.80 -6.03
CA ASP A 204 12.44 -4.63 -7.21
C ASP A 204 11.84 -6.05 -7.06
N ASP A 205 11.13 -6.32 -5.95
CA ASP A 205 10.54 -7.59 -5.53
C ASP A 205 11.59 -8.69 -5.53
N HIS A 206 12.73 -8.37 -4.92
CA HIS A 206 13.80 -9.30 -4.70
C HIS A 206 13.50 -10.07 -3.42
N VAL A 207 13.06 -11.31 -3.59
CA VAL A 207 12.52 -12.12 -2.51
C VAL A 207 13.57 -13.11 -2.00
N LEU A 208 13.93 -13.02 -0.73
CA LEU A 208 14.73 -14.04 -0.05
C LEU A 208 13.82 -15.05 0.64
N VAL A 209 14.06 -16.34 0.39
CA VAL A 209 13.33 -17.46 1.00
C VAL A 209 14.33 -18.33 1.76
N PRO A 210 14.31 -18.32 3.10
CA PRO A 210 15.06 -19.29 3.89
C PRO A 210 14.41 -20.66 3.74
N MET A 211 15.13 -21.63 3.20
CA MET A 211 14.65 -22.96 2.84
C MET A 211 14.58 -23.91 4.04
N ARG A 212 13.87 -23.47 5.09
CA ARG A 212 13.82 -24.15 6.39
C ARG A 212 12.56 -24.99 6.58
N GLY A 213 12.74 -26.23 7.04
CA GLY A 213 11.65 -27.13 7.39
C GLY A 213 10.82 -27.63 6.20
N ASP A 214 9.86 -28.51 6.48
CA ASP A 214 9.19 -29.32 5.45
C ASP A 214 8.35 -28.51 4.46
N SER A 215 7.88 -27.32 4.86
CA SER A 215 7.07 -26.43 4.01
C SER A 215 7.89 -25.41 3.20
N ALA A 216 9.22 -25.50 3.21
CA ALA A 216 10.12 -24.57 2.54
C ALA A 216 9.80 -24.43 1.04
N GLY A 217 9.53 -25.53 0.34
CA GLY A 217 9.22 -25.52 -1.08
C GLY A 217 7.92 -24.79 -1.45
N GLN A 218 6.89 -24.90 -0.60
CA GLN A 218 5.61 -24.18 -0.78
C GLN A 218 5.79 -22.69 -0.48
N THR A 219 6.55 -22.35 0.55
CA THR A 219 6.93 -20.97 0.89
C THR A 219 7.76 -20.33 -0.23
N ALA A 220 8.71 -21.07 -0.82
CA ALA A 220 9.49 -20.61 -1.96
C ALA A 220 8.63 -20.32 -3.18
N MET A 221 7.64 -21.18 -3.45
CA MET A 221 6.67 -20.95 -4.51
C MET A 221 5.76 -19.74 -4.24
N LEU A 222 5.39 -19.48 -2.97
CA LEU A 222 4.66 -18.28 -2.58
C LEU A 222 5.50 -17.02 -2.85
N GLY A 223 6.75 -17.00 -2.37
CA GLY A 223 7.67 -15.89 -2.59
C GLY A 223 7.95 -15.65 -4.07
N ALA A 224 8.13 -16.72 -4.85
CA ALA A 224 8.30 -16.62 -6.29
C ALA A 224 7.09 -16.04 -7.02
N ARG A 225 5.87 -16.32 -6.57
CA ARG A 225 4.67 -15.71 -7.15
C ARG A 225 4.51 -14.25 -6.80
N LEU A 226 5.00 -13.83 -5.63
CA LEU A 226 5.06 -12.40 -5.28
C LEU A 226 6.07 -11.69 -6.20
N ALA A 227 7.27 -12.26 -6.36
CA ALA A 227 8.31 -11.73 -7.26
C ALA A 227 7.87 -11.69 -8.74
N ALA A 228 7.10 -12.68 -9.19
CA ALA A 228 6.65 -12.78 -10.59
C ALA A 228 5.72 -11.66 -11.06
N ALA A 229 5.21 -10.84 -10.14
CA ALA A 229 4.41 -9.68 -10.48
C ALA A 229 5.25 -8.55 -11.11
N HIS A 230 6.58 -8.57 -10.91
CA HIS A 230 7.49 -7.54 -11.37
C HIS A 230 8.52 -8.08 -12.36
N GLU A 231 8.80 -7.34 -13.44
CA GLU A 231 9.73 -7.80 -14.50
C GLU A 231 11.17 -7.94 -14.00
N ALA A 232 11.56 -7.15 -12.99
CA ALA A 232 12.87 -7.23 -12.35
C ALA A 232 12.93 -8.22 -11.18
N GLY A 233 11.82 -8.92 -10.88
CA GLY A 233 11.72 -9.81 -9.73
C GLY A 233 12.77 -10.92 -9.76
N LYS A 234 13.29 -11.27 -8.58
CA LYS A 234 14.18 -12.41 -8.40
C LYS A 234 13.89 -13.12 -7.10
N VAL A 235 14.24 -14.40 -7.03
CA VAL A 235 14.11 -15.22 -5.82
C VAL A 235 15.48 -15.73 -5.41
N VAL A 236 15.85 -15.50 -4.16
CA VAL A 236 17.05 -16.05 -3.54
C VAL A 236 16.63 -17.15 -2.57
N LEU A 237 16.97 -18.40 -2.86
CA LEU A 237 16.80 -19.53 -1.95
C LEU A 237 18.02 -19.60 -1.04
N LEU A 238 17.82 -19.38 0.25
CA LEU A 238 18.87 -19.43 1.26
C LEU A 238 18.79 -20.74 2.04
N ASP A 239 19.88 -21.51 2.01
CA ASP A 239 20.10 -22.58 2.97
C ASP A 239 21.24 -22.25 3.93
N MET A 240 21.16 -22.78 5.15
CA MET A 240 22.08 -22.48 6.23
C MET A 240 22.69 -23.75 6.79
N VAL A 241 24.00 -23.88 6.66
CA VAL A 241 24.78 -25.04 7.09
C VAL A 241 25.62 -24.67 8.32
N SER A 242 25.92 -25.64 9.19
CA SER A 242 26.80 -25.44 10.35
C SER A 242 28.20 -24.96 9.93
N ASP A 243 28.84 -24.12 10.74
CA ASP A 243 30.24 -23.72 10.56
C ASP A 243 31.22 -24.90 10.41
N SER A 244 30.95 -26.04 11.07
CA SER A 244 31.75 -27.26 10.94
C SER A 244 31.75 -27.83 9.52
N ASP A 245 30.61 -27.72 8.84
CA ASP A 245 30.36 -28.38 7.56
C ASP A 245 30.79 -27.45 6.42
N ALA A 246 30.58 -26.13 6.60
CA ALA A 246 31.12 -25.08 5.73
C ALA A 246 32.66 -25.08 5.71
N ALA A 247 33.31 -25.20 6.87
CA ALA A 247 34.78 -25.26 6.96
C ALA A 247 35.37 -26.53 6.32
N THR A 248 34.68 -27.67 6.46
CA THR A 248 35.07 -28.95 5.83
C THR A 248 35.01 -28.86 4.31
N THR A 249 34.02 -28.14 3.79
CA THR A 249 33.83 -27.89 2.34
C THR A 249 34.89 -26.96 1.78
N GLN A 250 35.18 -25.84 2.45
CA GLN A 250 36.26 -24.95 2.03
C GLN A 250 37.61 -25.68 2.01
N GLN A 251 37.87 -26.57 2.97
CA GLN A 251 39.07 -27.40 2.95
C GLN A 251 39.07 -28.41 1.80
N SER A 252 37.92 -28.98 1.42
CA SER A 252 37.81 -29.91 0.29
C SER A 252 38.04 -29.24 -1.06
N LEU A 253 37.34 -28.13 -1.32
CA LEU A 253 37.47 -27.38 -2.58
C LEU A 253 38.91 -26.89 -2.76
N MET A 254 39.55 -26.48 -1.67
CA MET A 254 40.96 -26.06 -1.68
C MET A 254 41.89 -27.27 -1.91
N ARG A 255 41.55 -28.46 -1.40
CA ARG A 255 42.30 -29.70 -1.66
C ARG A 255 42.20 -30.17 -3.12
N ASP A 256 41.01 -30.08 -3.72
CA ASP A 256 40.79 -30.41 -5.13
C ASP A 256 41.47 -29.42 -6.07
N THR A 257 41.44 -28.12 -5.74
CA THR A 257 42.17 -27.08 -6.49
C THR A 257 43.69 -27.33 -6.44
N ILE A 258 44.22 -27.66 -5.25
CA ILE A 258 45.63 -28.02 -5.08
C ILE A 258 45.98 -29.32 -5.83
N GLN A 259 45.05 -30.28 -5.91
CA GLN A 259 45.25 -31.55 -6.64
C GLN A 259 45.22 -31.37 -8.17
N MET A 260 44.48 -30.38 -8.69
CA MET A 260 44.56 -29.98 -10.10
C MET A 260 45.87 -29.27 -10.44
N ASP A 261 46.36 -28.36 -9.57
CA ASP A 261 47.63 -27.64 -9.79
C ASP A 261 48.85 -28.59 -9.76
N ILE A 262 48.88 -29.56 -8.83
CA ILE A 262 49.98 -30.54 -8.74
C ILE A 262 50.00 -31.48 -9.97
N ARG A 263 48.85 -31.75 -10.60
CA ARG A 263 48.79 -32.50 -11.87
C ARG A 263 49.27 -31.68 -13.06
N SER A 264 49.23 -30.35 -12.98
CA SER A 264 49.67 -29.47 -14.06
C SER A 264 51.18 -29.16 -14.02
N GLU A 265 51.86 -29.32 -12.88
CA GLU A 265 53.30 -29.02 -12.75
C GLU A 265 54.25 -30.18 -13.13
N ASN A 266 53.76 -31.40 -13.38
CA ASN A 266 54.61 -32.56 -13.74
C ASN A 266 54.37 -33.09 -15.17
N GLY A 267 54.40 -32.20 -16.16
CA GLY A 267 54.31 -32.61 -17.56
C GLY A 267 54.89 -31.61 -18.55
N SER A 268 56.22 -31.60 -18.73
CA SER A 268 56.87 -30.99 -19.88
C SER A 268 56.81 -31.95 -21.09
N GLY A 269 56.18 -31.50 -22.19
CA GLY A 269 56.28 -32.16 -23.51
C GLY A 269 55.00 -32.15 -24.34
N SER A 270 54.96 -31.29 -25.36
CA SER A 270 53.86 -31.16 -26.35
C SER A 270 53.90 -32.28 -27.43
N PRO A 271 52.97 -32.34 -28.41
CA PRO A 271 51.85 -33.28 -28.45
C PRO A 271 51.98 -34.33 -29.56
N SER A 272 51.54 -35.57 -29.35
CA SER A 272 51.36 -36.50 -30.47
C SER A 272 50.27 -37.54 -30.25
N ALA A 273 49.43 -37.66 -31.27
CA ALA A 273 48.62 -38.78 -31.72
C ALA A 273 48.21 -39.87 -30.71
N ARG A 274 46.89 -39.89 -30.45
CA ARG A 274 46.00 -41.04 -30.67
C ARG A 274 46.57 -42.41 -30.25
N THR A 275 46.30 -42.82 -29.01
CA THR A 275 46.04 -44.23 -28.65
C THR A 275 45.22 -44.24 -27.35
N ARG A 276 44.03 -44.86 -27.39
CA ARG A 276 43.25 -45.18 -26.18
C ARG A 276 44.07 -46.15 -25.33
N PRO A 277 44.38 -45.86 -24.05
CA PRO A 277 44.75 -46.90 -23.12
C PRO A 277 43.46 -47.51 -22.58
N VAL A 278 43.20 -48.76 -22.95
CA VAL A 278 42.43 -49.66 -22.10
C VAL A 278 43.37 -50.06 -20.96
N ALA A 279 43.05 -49.59 -19.76
CA ALA A 279 43.53 -50.07 -18.47
C ALA A 279 42.67 -49.34 -17.44
N ASP A 280 42.19 -49.91 -16.36
CA ASP A 280 42.10 -51.26 -15.83
C ASP A 280 41.16 -51.04 -14.62
N GLY A 281 40.45 -52.05 -14.15
CA GLY A 281 39.48 -51.95 -13.07
C GLY A 281 40.09 -51.45 -11.77
N GLY A 282 40.21 -50.12 -11.63
CA GLY A 282 40.49 -49.43 -10.39
C GLY A 282 39.32 -49.64 -9.44
N ASN A 283 39.50 -50.58 -8.52
CA ASN A 283 38.57 -50.96 -7.46
C ASN A 283 37.87 -49.72 -6.84
N PRO A 284 36.53 -49.62 -6.80
CA PRO A 284 35.81 -48.44 -6.28
C PRO A 284 35.89 -48.30 -4.75
N ALA A 285 36.81 -48.99 -4.09
CA ALA A 285 36.81 -49.16 -2.64
C ALA A 285 37.55 -48.08 -1.83
N ASN A 286 38.19 -47.09 -2.46
CA ASN A 286 38.99 -46.08 -1.73
C ASN A 286 38.81 -44.63 -2.22
N ALA A 287 37.64 -44.28 -2.77
CA ALA A 287 37.16 -42.91 -2.65
C ALA A 287 36.37 -42.85 -1.34
N SER A 288 37.06 -42.58 -0.23
CA SER A 288 36.37 -42.21 1.00
C SER A 288 35.80 -40.80 0.79
N VAL A 289 34.68 -40.72 0.09
CA VAL A 289 33.81 -39.55 0.10
C VAL A 289 33.36 -39.42 1.55
N SER A 290 33.75 -38.32 2.20
CA SER A 290 33.32 -38.06 3.56
C SER A 290 31.79 -37.93 3.57
N PRO A 291 31.07 -38.53 4.53
CA PRO A 291 29.61 -38.43 4.61
C PRO A 291 29.13 -36.97 4.56
N ASP A 292 29.85 -36.05 5.21
CA ASP A 292 29.55 -34.60 5.22
C ASP A 292 29.58 -33.93 3.83
N GLN A 293 30.33 -34.44 2.86
CA GLN A 293 30.33 -33.88 1.48
C GLN A 293 29.12 -34.34 0.68
N THR A 294 28.64 -35.56 0.95
CA THR A 294 27.51 -36.14 0.22
C THR A 294 26.20 -35.47 0.66
N ASP A 295 26.14 -35.04 1.92
CA ASP A 295 24.99 -34.32 2.48
C ASP A 295 24.87 -32.90 1.89
N LEU A 296 25.99 -32.19 1.70
CA LEU A 296 25.97 -30.82 1.16
C LEU A 296 25.73 -30.78 -0.36
N GLU A 297 26.29 -31.72 -1.13
CA GLU A 297 25.93 -31.89 -2.55
C GLU A 297 24.45 -32.21 -2.72
N ALA A 298 23.88 -33.06 -1.85
CA ALA A 298 22.45 -33.36 -1.87
C ALA A 298 21.58 -32.15 -1.48
N GLU A 299 22.01 -31.31 -0.54
CA GLU A 299 21.34 -30.05 -0.19
C GLU A 299 21.35 -29.05 -1.36
N VAL A 300 22.49 -28.86 -2.02
CA VAL A 300 22.60 -28.00 -3.20
C VAL A 300 21.74 -28.54 -4.35
N ASP A 301 21.81 -29.82 -4.66
CA ASP A 301 20.97 -30.46 -5.69
C ASP A 301 19.47 -30.27 -5.39
N TRP A 302 19.09 -30.34 -4.11
CA TRP A 302 17.72 -30.10 -3.67
C TRP A 302 17.30 -28.64 -3.87
N LEU A 303 18.17 -27.68 -3.58
CA LEU A 303 17.92 -26.25 -3.81
C LEU A 303 17.84 -25.93 -5.31
N GLU A 304 18.74 -26.45 -6.13
CA GLU A 304 18.74 -26.27 -7.59
C GLU A 304 17.46 -26.87 -8.21
N THR A 305 17.05 -28.06 -7.76
CA THR A 305 15.78 -28.67 -8.18
C THR A 305 14.58 -27.76 -7.84
N HIS A 306 14.61 -27.09 -6.68
CA HIS A 306 13.56 -26.15 -6.28
C HIS A 306 13.60 -24.86 -7.10
N ALA A 307 14.80 -24.34 -7.38
CA ALA A 307 15.04 -23.18 -8.22
C ALA A 307 14.50 -23.43 -9.63
N ASP A 308 14.92 -24.51 -10.30
CA ASP A 308 14.46 -24.89 -11.65
C ASP A 308 12.94 -25.00 -11.73
N ARG A 309 12.31 -25.59 -10.69
CA ARG A 309 10.85 -25.72 -10.61
C ARG A 309 10.17 -24.36 -10.47
N ILE A 310 10.77 -23.43 -9.73
CA ILE A 310 10.28 -22.06 -9.60
C ILE A 310 10.39 -21.34 -10.94
N GLU A 311 11.57 -21.30 -11.54
CA GLU A 311 11.82 -20.64 -12.83
C GLU A 311 10.85 -21.14 -13.90
N THR A 312 10.67 -22.46 -14.00
CA THR A 312 9.75 -23.09 -14.96
C THR A 312 8.29 -22.68 -14.72
N ARG A 313 7.86 -22.50 -13.47
CA ARG A 313 6.44 -22.27 -13.13
C ARG A 313 6.05 -20.81 -13.04
N THR A 314 6.99 -19.91 -12.77
CA THR A 314 6.74 -18.48 -12.55
C THR A 314 7.45 -17.59 -13.55
N GLY A 315 8.51 -18.07 -14.21
CA GLY A 315 9.35 -17.26 -15.11
C GLY A 315 10.31 -16.30 -14.39
N VAL A 316 10.43 -16.41 -13.06
CA VAL A 316 11.27 -15.54 -12.24
C VAL A 316 12.66 -16.14 -12.07
N SER A 317 13.70 -15.32 -12.20
CA SER A 317 15.08 -15.77 -11.97
C SER A 317 15.28 -16.24 -10.53
N CYS A 318 15.94 -17.39 -10.36
CA CYS A 318 16.17 -18.00 -9.07
C CYS A 318 17.67 -18.17 -8.82
N GLN A 319 18.13 -17.72 -7.65
CA GLN A 319 19.51 -17.82 -7.20
C GLN A 319 19.56 -18.68 -5.93
N VAL A 320 20.54 -19.57 -5.85
CA VAL A 320 20.77 -20.41 -4.68
C VAL A 320 21.95 -19.83 -3.89
N VAL A 321 21.76 -19.65 -2.59
CA VAL A 321 22.80 -19.20 -1.65
C VAL A 321 22.87 -20.18 -0.50
N VAL A 322 24.06 -20.68 -0.24
CA VAL A 322 24.37 -21.50 0.93
C VAL A 322 25.27 -20.66 1.84
N ALA A 323 24.84 -20.41 3.06
CA ALA A 323 25.58 -19.60 4.03
C ALA A 323 25.87 -20.40 5.31
N SER A 324 26.95 -20.04 6.00
CA SER A 324 27.21 -20.57 7.33
C SER A 324 26.31 -19.91 8.37
N ASP A 325 25.72 -20.71 9.25
CA ASP A 325 25.02 -20.19 10.43
C ASP A 325 26.02 -19.98 11.57
N ASP A 326 26.59 -18.77 11.66
CA ASP A 326 27.48 -18.29 12.75
C ASP A 326 26.73 -18.17 14.12
N GLY A 327 25.88 -19.14 14.45
CA GLY A 327 25.12 -19.23 15.70
C GLY A 327 23.90 -18.30 15.79
N SER A 328 23.48 -17.67 14.70
CA SER A 328 22.28 -16.84 14.65
C SER A 328 21.64 -16.86 13.26
N PRO A 329 20.74 -17.83 12.96
CA PRO A 329 20.24 -18.01 11.60
C PRO A 329 19.41 -16.83 11.11
N ALA A 330 18.75 -16.11 12.02
CA ALA A 330 18.03 -14.88 11.70
C ALA A 330 18.97 -13.74 11.27
N GLN A 331 20.19 -13.70 11.81
CA GLN A 331 21.18 -12.70 11.41
C GLN A 331 21.76 -13.04 10.04
N THR A 332 22.09 -14.31 9.81
CA THR A 332 22.51 -14.80 8.48
C THR A 332 21.44 -14.49 7.43
N THR A 333 20.17 -14.79 7.71
CA THR A 333 19.05 -14.47 6.79
C THR A 333 18.99 -12.97 6.45
N LEU A 334 19.08 -12.09 7.45
CA LEU A 334 19.04 -10.64 7.25
C LEU A 334 20.28 -10.11 6.51
N GLN A 335 21.44 -10.68 6.79
CA GLN A 335 22.69 -10.33 6.12
C GLN A 335 22.66 -10.76 4.66
N THR A 336 22.27 -12.00 4.36
CA THR A 336 22.11 -12.47 2.99
C THR A 336 21.07 -11.63 2.25
N ALA A 337 19.97 -11.25 2.89
CA ALA A 337 18.98 -10.37 2.27
C ALA A 337 19.61 -9.03 1.86
N ALA A 338 20.40 -8.41 2.75
CA ALA A 338 21.11 -7.17 2.43
C ALA A 338 22.17 -7.35 1.32
N GLU A 339 22.97 -8.41 1.37
CA GLU A 339 24.04 -8.68 0.40
C GLU A 339 23.49 -9.00 -1.00
N THR A 340 22.33 -9.66 -1.05
CA THR A 340 21.64 -9.99 -2.30
C THR A 340 20.65 -8.92 -2.72
N ASN A 341 20.56 -7.79 -2.01
CA ASN A 341 19.62 -6.70 -2.28
C ASN A 341 18.15 -7.17 -2.33
N CYS A 342 17.79 -8.08 -1.42
CA CYS A 342 16.41 -8.53 -1.21
C CYS A 342 15.69 -7.59 -0.25
N ASP A 343 14.52 -7.12 -0.67
CA ASP A 343 13.65 -6.19 0.06
C ASP A 343 12.53 -6.92 0.83
N LEU A 344 12.21 -8.15 0.42
CA LEU A 344 11.20 -9.01 1.03
C LEU A 344 11.79 -10.35 1.47
N ILE A 345 11.51 -10.77 2.71
CA ILE A 345 11.84 -12.09 3.23
C ILE A 345 10.55 -12.90 3.39
N VAL A 346 10.46 -14.04 2.70
CA VAL A 346 9.31 -14.95 2.78
C VAL A 346 9.72 -16.21 3.51
N ALA A 347 9.42 -16.29 4.81
CA ALA A 347 9.88 -17.36 5.69
C ALA A 347 8.79 -18.38 6.00
N PRO A 348 9.12 -19.67 6.17
CA PRO A 348 8.16 -20.67 6.61
C PRO A 348 7.78 -20.43 8.09
N TYR A 349 6.54 -20.76 8.43
CA TYR A 349 6.06 -20.64 9.80
C TYR A 349 6.69 -21.72 10.68
N GLU A 350 7.41 -21.27 11.72
CA GLU A 350 8.02 -22.13 12.72
C GLU A 350 7.45 -21.79 14.10
N SER A 351 7.07 -22.82 14.85
CA SER A 351 6.66 -22.66 16.26
C SER A 351 7.37 -23.67 17.16
N ARG A 352 7.61 -23.27 18.41
CA ARG A 352 8.16 -24.12 19.46
C ARG A 352 7.36 -23.88 20.74
N HIS A 353 6.77 -24.94 21.30
CA HIS A 353 5.93 -24.88 22.49
C HIS A 353 4.75 -23.88 22.39
N GLY A 354 4.07 -23.82 21.24
CA GLY A 354 2.90 -22.94 21.03
C GLY A 354 3.23 -21.45 20.87
N ALA A 355 4.50 -21.11 20.69
CA ALA A 355 4.96 -19.75 20.42
C ALA A 355 5.86 -19.70 19.18
N LEU A 356 5.96 -18.53 18.54
CA LEU A 356 6.91 -18.30 17.44
C LEU A 356 8.35 -18.61 17.88
N THR A 357 9.13 -19.20 17.00
CA THR A 357 10.57 -19.41 17.24
C THR A 357 11.30 -18.08 17.42
N SER A 358 12.44 -18.12 18.15
CA SER A 358 13.31 -16.95 18.32
C SER A 358 13.80 -16.40 16.97
N TYR A 359 13.94 -17.27 15.97
CA TYR A 359 14.22 -16.93 14.58
C TYR A 359 13.18 -15.95 14.01
N LEU A 360 11.91 -16.35 13.95
CA LEU A 360 10.83 -15.49 13.42
C LEU A 360 10.62 -14.23 14.26
N GLN A 361 10.75 -14.32 15.59
CA GLN A 361 10.65 -13.14 16.46
C GLN A 361 11.71 -12.08 16.15
N ARG A 362 12.93 -12.52 15.80
CA ARG A 362 14.05 -11.65 15.44
C ARG A 362 13.86 -11.08 14.03
N LEU A 363 13.43 -11.90 13.06
CA LEU A 363 13.05 -11.42 11.74
C LEU A 363 12.03 -10.29 11.87
N PHE A 364 10.87 -10.51 12.49
CA PHE A 364 9.84 -9.45 12.59
C PHE A 364 10.34 -8.14 13.25
N ARG A 365 11.47 -8.13 13.97
CA ARG A 365 12.04 -6.91 14.55
C ARG A 365 12.99 -6.15 13.61
N SER A 366 13.22 -6.64 12.40
CA SER A 366 14.11 -6.05 11.40
C SER A 366 13.49 -4.86 10.66
N GLU A 367 14.31 -4.27 9.79
CA GLU A 367 13.94 -3.20 8.86
C GLU A 367 13.45 -3.75 7.50
N SER A 368 13.62 -5.05 7.24
CA SER A 368 13.12 -5.75 6.05
C SER A 368 11.62 -6.08 6.14
N ASP A 369 10.95 -6.18 4.99
CA ASP A 369 9.60 -6.72 4.91
C ASP A 369 9.58 -8.22 5.05
N ILE A 370 8.56 -8.71 5.75
CA ILE A 370 8.49 -10.12 6.12
C ILE A 370 7.10 -10.66 5.86
N VAL A 371 7.05 -11.77 5.14
CA VAL A 371 5.87 -12.62 5.02
C VAL A 371 6.20 -13.97 5.61
N VAL A 372 5.53 -14.34 6.71
CA VAL A 372 5.63 -15.69 7.25
C VAL A 372 4.49 -16.54 6.70
N HIS A 373 4.85 -17.59 5.97
CA HIS A 373 3.90 -18.50 5.35
C HIS A 373 3.74 -19.79 6.17
N ARG A 374 2.53 -20.03 6.65
CA ARG A 374 2.11 -21.31 7.21
C ARG A 374 1.35 -22.08 6.13
N SER A 375 2.04 -23.03 5.51
CA SER A 375 1.42 -23.97 4.58
C SER A 375 0.64 -25.06 5.34
N ARG A 376 -0.56 -25.37 4.88
CA ARG A 376 -1.42 -26.47 5.37
C ARG A 376 -1.63 -27.57 4.33
N SER A 377 -1.31 -27.28 3.08
CA SER A 377 -1.47 -28.17 1.93
C SER A 377 -0.27 -28.09 1.00
N ASP A 378 -0.15 -29.01 0.06
CA ASP A 378 0.87 -29.00 -1.01
C ASP A 378 0.60 -27.95 -2.12
N ARG A 379 -0.26 -26.98 -1.80
CA ARG A 379 -0.71 -25.93 -2.71
C ARG A 379 0.45 -25.05 -3.16
N THR A 380 0.40 -24.71 -4.44
CA THR A 380 1.41 -23.87 -5.10
C THR A 380 0.79 -22.70 -5.88
N ARG A 381 -0.53 -22.49 -5.76
CA ARG A 381 -1.31 -21.41 -6.39
C ARG A 381 -2.43 -20.98 -5.45
N TRP A 382 -2.58 -19.67 -5.26
CA TRP A 382 -3.60 -19.07 -4.40
C TRP A 382 -4.44 -18.10 -5.23
N LYS A 383 -5.65 -18.52 -5.63
CA LYS A 383 -6.56 -17.76 -6.49
C LYS A 383 -7.65 -17.06 -5.72
N GLN A 384 -8.00 -17.54 -4.54
CA GLN A 384 -8.96 -16.93 -3.64
C GLN A 384 -8.20 -16.52 -2.37
N VAL A 385 -7.92 -15.23 -2.19
CA VAL A 385 -7.21 -14.72 -1.02
C VAL A 385 -8.15 -13.87 -0.18
N ILE A 386 -8.18 -14.08 1.13
CA ILE A 386 -8.92 -13.22 2.06
C ILE A 386 -7.97 -12.41 2.94
N VAL A 387 -8.21 -11.11 3.01
CA VAL A 387 -7.41 -10.11 3.71
C VAL A 387 -8.26 -9.42 4.79
N PRO A 388 -8.31 -9.96 6.02
CA PRO A 388 -8.93 -9.26 7.13
C PRO A 388 -8.10 -8.05 7.59
N VAL A 389 -8.71 -6.87 7.58
CA VAL A 389 -8.13 -5.60 7.99
C VAL A 389 -8.93 -4.96 9.13
N ARG A 390 -8.23 -4.23 9.99
CA ARG A 390 -8.85 -3.49 11.10
C ARG A 390 -8.97 -1.99 10.81
N SER A 391 -8.03 -1.46 10.05
CA SER A 391 -7.89 -0.06 9.66
C SER A 391 -7.02 0.02 8.42
N VAL A 392 -7.06 1.14 7.72
CA VAL A 392 -6.08 1.48 6.69
C VAL A 392 -4.73 1.70 7.37
N SER A 393 -3.70 1.00 6.89
CA SER A 393 -2.31 1.11 7.35
C SER A 393 -1.38 0.58 6.26
N ASP A 394 -0.07 0.85 6.35
CA ASP A 394 0.89 0.36 5.34
C ASP A 394 0.87 -1.17 5.23
N VAL A 395 0.83 -1.88 6.36
CA VAL A 395 0.67 -3.34 6.36
C VAL A 395 -0.62 -3.78 5.65
N ALA A 396 -1.72 -3.02 5.75
CA ALA A 396 -2.97 -3.35 5.07
C ALA A 396 -2.83 -3.20 3.55
N HIS A 397 -2.15 -2.13 3.11
CA HIS A 397 -1.81 -1.95 1.70
C HIS A 397 -0.89 -3.05 1.18
N ASN A 398 0.20 -3.39 1.89
CA ASN A 398 1.06 -4.52 1.52
C ASN A 398 0.28 -5.83 1.42
N MET A 399 -0.64 -6.08 2.35
CA MET A 399 -1.47 -7.29 2.29
C MET A 399 -2.38 -7.32 1.06
N VAL A 400 -3.07 -6.21 0.74
CA VAL A 400 -3.96 -6.15 -0.44
C VAL A 400 -3.17 -6.29 -1.73
N ASP A 401 -2.00 -5.66 -1.79
CA ASP A 401 -1.07 -5.77 -2.92
C ASP A 401 -0.58 -7.20 -3.12
N PHE A 402 0.02 -7.82 -2.09
CA PHE A 402 0.47 -9.21 -2.15
C PHE A 402 -0.68 -10.18 -2.49
N ALA A 403 -1.87 -9.96 -1.92
CA ALA A 403 -3.05 -10.75 -2.26
C ALA A 403 -3.43 -10.63 -3.74
N THR A 404 -3.37 -9.41 -4.30
CA THR A 404 -3.67 -9.13 -5.71
C THR A 404 -2.65 -9.80 -6.64
N ARG A 405 -1.36 -9.70 -6.29
CA ARG A 405 -0.26 -10.36 -7.02
C ARG A 405 -0.42 -11.89 -7.04
N LEU A 406 -0.73 -12.50 -5.89
CA LEU A 406 -0.92 -13.95 -5.78
C LEU A 406 -2.16 -14.43 -6.53
N ALA A 407 -3.30 -13.73 -6.38
CA ALA A 407 -4.54 -14.05 -7.06
C ALA A 407 -4.38 -13.94 -8.59
N GLY A 408 -3.68 -12.90 -9.05
CA GLY A 408 -3.52 -12.53 -10.44
C GLY A 408 -4.86 -12.25 -11.14
N ARG A 409 -4.82 -12.06 -12.46
CA ARG A 409 -5.98 -11.61 -13.26
C ARG A 409 -7.23 -12.49 -13.21
N SER A 410 -7.07 -13.78 -12.90
CA SER A 410 -8.17 -14.75 -12.84
C SER A 410 -8.62 -15.09 -11.42
N GLY A 411 -7.94 -14.55 -10.41
CA GLY A 411 -8.28 -14.76 -9.01
C GLY A 411 -9.26 -13.72 -8.48
N ARG A 412 -9.56 -13.83 -7.19
CA ARG A 412 -10.38 -12.89 -6.43
C ARG A 412 -9.72 -12.61 -5.08
N VAL A 413 -9.78 -11.35 -4.66
CA VAL A 413 -9.33 -10.92 -3.34
C VAL A 413 -10.55 -10.46 -2.54
N ALA A 414 -10.79 -11.09 -1.39
CA ALA A 414 -11.80 -10.63 -0.44
C ALA A 414 -11.14 -9.80 0.65
N VAL A 415 -11.57 -8.56 0.85
CA VAL A 415 -11.08 -7.70 1.94
C VAL A 415 -12.18 -7.57 2.97
N ALA A 416 -11.87 -7.86 4.22
CA ALA A 416 -12.88 -7.96 5.27
C ALA A 416 -12.53 -7.10 6.49
N THR A 417 -13.53 -6.47 7.12
CA THR A 417 -13.35 -5.83 8.42
C THR A 417 -14.43 -6.25 9.42
N CYS A 418 -13.99 -6.79 10.56
CA CYS A 418 -14.88 -7.29 11.60
C CYS A 418 -15.25 -6.18 12.57
N ILE A 419 -16.51 -5.75 12.55
CA ILE A 419 -17.00 -4.62 13.34
C ILE A 419 -17.62 -5.00 14.68
N GLY A 420 -17.79 -6.30 14.95
CA GLY A 420 -18.51 -6.81 16.11
C GLY A 420 -19.97 -6.35 16.15
N SER A 421 -20.60 -6.41 17.33
CA SER A 421 -22.04 -6.15 17.50
C SER A 421 -22.44 -4.67 17.44
N ARG A 422 -21.52 -3.76 17.77
CA ARG A 422 -21.78 -2.31 17.91
C ARG A 422 -21.00 -1.43 16.93
N GLY A 423 -20.22 -2.01 16.03
CA GLY A 423 -19.44 -1.21 15.09
C GLY A 423 -20.29 -0.58 13.99
N ASP A 424 -19.78 0.51 13.44
CA ASP A 424 -20.42 1.26 12.36
C ASP A 424 -20.15 0.57 11.02
N ARG A 425 -21.20 0.02 10.42
CA ARG A 425 -21.11 -0.70 9.14
C ARG A 425 -20.76 0.25 8.00
N ARG A 426 -21.33 1.46 7.98
CA ARG A 426 -21.14 2.40 6.87
C ARG A 426 -19.69 2.88 6.83
N ARG A 427 -19.17 3.28 7.99
CA ARG A 427 -17.76 3.67 8.14
C ARG A 427 -16.80 2.53 7.73
N ALA A 428 -17.17 1.29 8.03
CA ALA A 428 -16.39 0.12 7.64
C ALA A 428 -16.43 -0.15 6.13
N GLU A 429 -17.59 0.02 5.49
CA GLU A 429 -17.72 -0.09 4.03
C GLU A 429 -16.93 1.01 3.30
N GLU A 430 -17.00 2.25 3.78
CA GLU A 430 -16.20 3.39 3.27
C GLU A 430 -14.70 3.10 3.41
N MET A 431 -14.23 2.68 4.59
CA MET A 431 -12.82 2.31 4.82
C MET A 431 -12.33 1.18 3.90
N LEU A 432 -13.16 0.16 3.66
CA LEU A 432 -12.80 -0.92 2.74
C LEU A 432 -12.74 -0.44 1.29
N ALA A 433 -13.66 0.43 0.89
CA ALA A 433 -13.68 1.02 -0.45
C ALA A 433 -12.40 1.84 -0.69
N ASP A 434 -12.02 2.71 0.26
CA ASP A 434 -10.82 3.53 0.18
C ASP A 434 -9.54 2.68 0.12
N LEU A 435 -9.51 1.55 0.84
CA LEU A 435 -8.36 0.65 0.89
C LEU A 435 -8.15 -0.08 -0.44
N ILE A 436 -9.22 -0.52 -1.11
CA ILE A 436 -9.12 -1.29 -2.37
C ILE A 436 -9.05 -0.40 -3.60
N GLU A 437 -9.47 0.86 -3.52
CA GLU A 437 -9.50 1.82 -4.64
C GLU A 437 -8.20 1.87 -5.46
N PRO A 438 -6.98 1.85 -4.85
CA PRO A 438 -5.74 1.93 -5.62
C PRO A 438 -5.41 0.68 -6.44
N TYR A 439 -6.14 -0.42 -6.25
CA TYR A 439 -5.79 -1.72 -6.83
C TYR A 439 -6.77 -2.12 -7.92
N GLU A 440 -6.23 -2.67 -9.02
CA GLU A 440 -7.04 -3.30 -10.05
C GLU A 440 -7.27 -4.77 -9.73
N GLY A 441 -8.51 -5.24 -9.88
CA GLY A 441 -8.81 -6.66 -9.69
C GLY A 441 -10.26 -6.96 -9.34
N ALA A 442 -10.56 -8.26 -9.22
CA ALA A 442 -11.84 -8.71 -8.72
C ALA A 442 -11.83 -8.68 -7.18
N PHE A 443 -12.33 -7.59 -6.62
CA PHE A 443 -12.46 -7.41 -5.18
C PHE A 443 -13.86 -7.77 -4.66
N GLU A 444 -13.90 -8.35 -3.47
CA GLU A 444 -15.11 -8.57 -2.68
C GLU A 444 -14.92 -7.94 -1.29
N THR A 445 -15.78 -7.01 -0.89
CA THR A 445 -15.73 -6.40 0.45
C THR A 445 -16.69 -7.09 1.41
N ARG A 446 -16.22 -7.40 2.62
CA ARG A 446 -17.03 -8.07 3.66
C ARG A 446 -16.99 -7.31 4.99
N VAL A 447 -18.15 -7.02 5.56
CA VAL A 447 -18.28 -6.34 6.87
C VAL A 447 -19.09 -7.19 7.84
N PRO A 448 -18.52 -8.29 8.37
CA PRO A 448 -19.20 -9.15 9.33
C PRO A 448 -19.40 -8.48 10.70
N ARG A 449 -20.56 -8.73 11.32
CA ARG A 449 -20.91 -8.31 12.69
C ARG A 449 -20.47 -9.33 13.75
N THR A 450 -19.30 -9.92 13.57
CA THR A 450 -18.71 -10.86 14.53
C THR A 450 -17.27 -10.48 14.84
N ASP A 451 -16.62 -11.18 15.75
CA ASP A 451 -15.19 -11.07 15.97
C ASP A 451 -14.40 -11.80 14.88
N ILE A 452 -13.11 -11.46 14.76
CA ILE A 452 -12.24 -11.99 13.71
C ILE A 452 -12.04 -13.51 13.79
N GLN A 453 -12.08 -14.11 14.98
CA GLN A 453 -11.83 -15.54 15.13
C GLN A 453 -13.02 -16.32 14.58
N THR A 454 -14.23 -16.00 15.05
CA THR A 454 -15.47 -16.60 14.56
C THR A 454 -15.61 -16.43 13.05
N PHE A 455 -15.32 -15.22 12.54
CA PHE A 455 -15.37 -14.97 11.09
C PHE A 455 -14.42 -15.87 10.30
N LEU A 456 -13.15 -15.97 10.74
CA LEU A 456 -12.16 -16.77 10.02
C LEU A 456 -12.43 -18.26 10.13
N THR A 457 -12.90 -18.76 11.28
CA THR A 457 -13.30 -20.17 11.42
C THR A 457 -14.39 -20.55 10.41
N ASP A 458 -15.38 -19.69 10.21
CA ASP A 458 -16.50 -19.97 9.29
C ASP A 458 -16.13 -19.73 7.81
N THR A 459 -15.20 -18.81 7.55
CA THR A 459 -14.96 -18.26 6.21
C THR A 459 -13.68 -18.76 5.57
N ALA A 460 -12.60 -18.97 6.33
CA ALA A 460 -11.29 -19.34 5.81
C ALA A 460 -11.31 -20.59 4.89
N PRO A 461 -12.11 -21.65 5.14
CA PRO A 461 -12.15 -22.82 4.27
C PRO A 461 -12.62 -22.54 2.83
N GLN A 462 -13.26 -21.39 2.58
CA GLN A 462 -13.71 -20.97 1.25
C GLN A 462 -12.59 -20.33 0.41
N TYR A 463 -11.44 -20.04 1.04
CA TYR A 463 -10.32 -19.34 0.43
C TYR A 463 -9.09 -20.27 0.40
N ASP A 464 -8.16 -19.90 -0.48
CA ASP A 464 -6.89 -20.59 -0.64
C ASP A 464 -5.84 -20.11 0.35
N LEU A 465 -5.90 -18.82 0.71
CA LEU A 465 -4.95 -18.14 1.60
C LEU A 465 -5.68 -17.12 2.47
N VAL A 466 -5.37 -17.11 3.76
CA VAL A 466 -5.72 -16.03 4.68
C VAL A 466 -4.49 -15.15 4.90
N MET A 467 -4.56 -13.88 4.54
CA MET A 467 -3.45 -12.94 4.72
C MET A 467 -3.73 -11.97 5.86
N ILE A 468 -2.90 -12.02 6.91
CA ILE A 468 -3.10 -11.28 8.16
C ILE A 468 -1.89 -10.45 8.52
N GLY A 469 -2.11 -9.27 9.10
CA GLY A 469 -1.02 -8.43 9.57
C GLY A 469 -0.42 -8.96 10.87
N ALA A 470 0.90 -8.95 10.98
CA ALA A 470 1.64 -9.12 12.23
C ALA A 470 1.37 -7.92 13.14
N SER A 471 0.19 -7.90 13.77
CA SER A 471 -0.35 -6.73 14.49
C SER A 471 0.57 -6.26 15.63
N ARG A 472 1.54 -5.41 15.30
CA ARG A 472 2.43 -4.72 16.25
C ARG A 472 2.02 -3.27 16.48
N ASP A 473 1.15 -2.68 15.66
CA ASP A 473 0.75 -1.27 15.82
C ASP A 473 -0.29 -1.01 16.94
N ARG A 474 -0.28 -1.87 17.96
CA ARG A 474 -1.10 -1.73 19.16
C ARG A 474 -0.37 -0.93 20.21
N SER A 475 -1.09 -0.04 20.89
CA SER A 475 -0.62 0.62 22.12
C SER A 475 -0.12 -0.44 23.12
N LYS A 476 0.94 -0.13 23.87
CA LYS A 476 1.59 -1.08 24.80
C LYS A 476 0.59 -1.74 25.77
N ALA A 477 -0.48 -1.04 26.14
CA ALA A 477 -1.54 -1.54 27.01
C ALA A 477 -2.37 -2.67 26.36
N SER A 478 -2.64 -2.62 25.05
CA SER A 478 -3.42 -3.65 24.35
C SER A 478 -2.61 -4.93 24.06
N ARG A 479 -1.28 -4.81 23.88
CA ARG A 479 -0.38 -5.97 23.70
C ARG A 479 -0.28 -6.84 24.96
N PHE A 480 -0.56 -6.28 26.13
CA PHE A 480 -0.46 -6.99 27.40
C PHE A 480 -1.69 -7.87 27.69
N ILE A 481 -2.82 -7.63 26.99
CA ILE A 481 -4.13 -8.21 27.31
C ILE A 481 -4.52 -9.33 26.33
N SER A 482 -3.98 -9.35 25.11
CA SER A 482 -4.36 -10.36 24.11
C SER A 482 -3.19 -10.71 23.19
N PRO A 483 -2.93 -12.02 22.95
CA PRO A 483 -1.96 -12.45 21.95
C PRO A 483 -2.28 -11.88 20.55
N PRO A 484 -1.28 -11.68 19.69
CA PRO A 484 -1.47 -11.35 18.28
C PRO A 484 -2.48 -12.28 17.63
N THR A 485 -3.28 -11.75 16.70
CA THR A 485 -4.34 -12.51 16.02
C THR A 485 -3.81 -13.81 15.39
N PHE A 486 -2.59 -13.81 14.87
CA PHE A 486 -1.97 -15.00 14.25
C PHE A 486 -1.58 -16.09 15.25
N GLU A 487 -1.24 -15.74 16.51
CA GLU A 487 -0.94 -16.74 17.56
C GLU A 487 -2.22 -17.49 17.99
N ARG A 488 -3.39 -16.96 17.63
CA ARG A 488 -4.70 -17.54 17.98
C ARG A 488 -5.39 -18.24 16.80
N LEU A 489 -4.69 -18.42 15.67
CA LEU A 489 -5.17 -19.07 14.45
C LEU A 489 -4.54 -20.46 14.25
N GLU A 490 -4.20 -21.16 15.33
CA GLU A 490 -3.72 -22.56 15.26
C GLU A 490 -4.76 -23.51 14.62
N ASP A 491 -6.04 -23.19 14.73
CA ASP A 491 -7.16 -24.03 14.26
C ASP A 491 -7.59 -23.76 12.80
N VAL A 492 -6.89 -22.88 12.07
CA VAL A 492 -7.21 -22.62 10.66
C VAL A 492 -6.49 -23.63 9.76
N GLU A 493 -7.30 -24.41 9.03
CA GLU A 493 -6.88 -25.44 8.06
C GLU A 493 -6.45 -24.88 6.70
N THR A 494 -6.72 -23.60 6.44
CA THR A 494 -6.28 -22.89 5.22
C THR A 494 -4.85 -22.38 5.38
N ASP A 495 -4.11 -22.23 4.27
CA ASP A 495 -2.80 -21.57 4.29
C ASP A 495 -2.92 -20.15 4.89
N VAL A 496 -1.93 -19.73 5.66
CA VAL A 496 -1.90 -18.40 6.29
C VAL A 496 -0.61 -17.67 5.94
N ALA A 497 -0.72 -16.44 5.47
CA ALA A 497 0.40 -15.52 5.28
C ALA A 497 0.33 -14.42 6.34
N ILE A 498 1.38 -14.27 7.14
CA ILE A 498 1.50 -13.25 8.18
C ILE A 498 2.45 -12.16 7.66
N VAL A 499 1.92 -10.96 7.41
CA VAL A 499 2.66 -9.85 6.81
C VAL A 499 3.09 -8.85 7.87
N ASP A 500 4.37 -8.51 7.92
CA ASP A 500 4.94 -7.44 8.74
C ASP A 500 5.70 -6.46 7.87
N ARG A 501 5.59 -5.16 8.21
CA ARG A 501 6.36 -4.10 7.55
C ARG A 501 7.61 -3.82 8.37
N GLY A 502 8.76 -3.79 7.70
CA GLY A 502 10.02 -3.38 8.27
C GLY A 502 9.98 -1.98 8.88
N ARG A 503 10.73 -1.76 9.97
CA ARG A 503 10.82 -0.42 10.59
C ARG A 503 11.94 0.40 9.94
N ALA A 504 11.59 1.54 9.35
CA ALA A 504 12.55 2.59 9.00
C ALA A 504 12.99 3.43 10.22
#